data_AF-A0A2A6FNI6-F1
#
_entry.id   AF-A0A2A6FNI6-F1
#
_cell.length_a   1.000
_cell.length_b   1.000
_cell.length_c   1.000
_cell.angle_alpha   90.00
_cell.angle_beta   90.00
_cell.angle_gamma   90.00
#
_symmetry.space_group_name_H-M   'P 1'
#
loop_
_entity.id
_entity.type
_entity.pdbx_description
1 polymer ?
#
loop_
_entity_poly.entity_id
_entity_poly.type
_entity_poly.pdbx_seq_one_letter_code
_entity_poly.pdbx_strand_id
1 'polypeptide(L)' 'MNASDYRSAAKNTFLSSADHQLIAFAHAHNHIVVTHELSEPQNRRKIKIPDACAQMGVQCTNLFEVLRSENVRLILQP' A
#
# COMPACT_ATOMS: atom_id res chain seq x y z
N MET A 1 13.19 10.39 3.17
CA MET A 1 13.39 10.35 1.71
C MET A 1 12.37 11.28 1.08
N ASN A 2 12.83 12.25 0.30
CA ASN A 2 12.00 13.33 -0.25
C ASN A 2 11.20 12.80 -1.46
N ALA A 3 10.03 13.38 -1.72
CA ALA A 3 9.22 13.08 -2.91
C ALA A 3 9.99 13.24 -4.25
N SER A 4 11.20 13.81 -4.23
CA SER A 4 12.12 13.98 -5.36
C SER A 4 12.75 12.67 -5.90
N ASP A 5 12.64 11.54 -5.21
CA ASP A 5 13.42 10.34 -5.56
C ASP A 5 12.80 9.42 -6.64
N TYR A 6 11.50 9.59 -6.95
CA TYR A 6 10.81 8.84 -8.01
C TYR A 6 10.93 9.51 -9.39
N ARG A 7 11.07 8.71 -10.45
CA ARG A 7 10.97 9.21 -11.83
C ARG A 7 9.59 9.83 -12.07
N SER A 8 9.52 10.95 -12.78
CA SER A 8 8.26 11.66 -13.08
C SER A 8 7.20 10.75 -13.71
N ALA A 9 7.62 9.79 -14.55
CA ALA A 9 6.74 8.78 -15.12
C ALA A 9 6.07 7.90 -14.04
N ALA A 10 6.81 7.46 -13.02
CA ALA A 10 6.27 6.64 -11.93
C ALA A 10 5.22 7.40 -11.12
N LYS A 11 5.43 8.70 -10.87
CA LYS A 11 4.45 9.57 -10.22
C LYS A 11 3.18 9.71 -11.05
N ASN A 12 3.32 9.98 -12.35
CA ASN A 12 2.17 10.12 -13.25
C ASN A 12 1.36 8.81 -13.33
N THR A 13 2.03 7.67 -13.42
CA THR A 13 1.37 6.36 -13.42
C THR A 13 0.60 6.12 -12.13
N PHE A 14 1.20 6.43 -10.98
CA PHE A 14 0.55 6.27 -9.67
C PHE A 14 -0.67 7.21 -9.50
N LEU A 15 -0.56 8.46 -9.93
CA LEU A 15 -1.67 9.42 -9.91
C LEU A 15 -2.77 9.08 -10.93
N SER A 16 -2.47 8.23 -11.91
CA SER A 16 -3.44 7.73 -12.88
C SER A 16 -4.08 6.40 -12.44
N SER A 17 -3.60 5.77 -11.37
CA SER A 17 -4.18 4.54 -10.80
C SER A 17 -5.16 4.87 -9.68
N ALA A 18 -6.02 3.91 -9.29
CA ALA A 18 -6.92 4.09 -8.16
C ALA A 18 -6.20 4.08 -6.79
N ASP A 19 -4.92 3.68 -6.75
CA ASP A 19 -4.18 3.46 -5.51
C ASP A 19 -4.00 4.76 -4.72
N HIS A 20 -3.77 5.89 -5.40
CA HIS A 20 -3.61 7.18 -4.73
C HIS A 20 -4.90 7.60 -4.00
N GLN A 21 -6.08 7.33 -4.58
CA GLN A 21 -7.36 7.63 -3.96
C GLN A 21 -7.61 6.71 -2.75
N LEU A 22 -7.26 5.43 -2.87
CA LEU A 22 -7.35 4.47 -1.76
C LEU A 22 -6.52 4.93 -0.55
N ILE A 23 -5.26 5.33 -0.78
CA ILE A 23 -4.37 5.79 0.29
C ILE A 23 -4.85 7.12 0.88
N ALA A 24 -5.30 8.06 0.04
CA ALA A 24 -5.84 9.34 0.51
C ALA A 24 -7.09 9.14 1.39
N PHE A 25 -7.97 8.23 0.99
CA PHE A 25 -9.14 7.86 1.79
C PHE A 25 -8.73 7.23 3.13
N ALA A 26 -7.78 6.30 3.11
CA ALA A 26 -7.30 5.68 4.34
C ALA A 26 -6.66 6.69 5.31
N HIS A 27 -5.89 7.65 4.77
CA HIS A 27 -5.34 8.76 5.55
C HIS A 27 -6.45 9.63 6.18
N ALA A 28 -7.45 10.02 5.39
CA ALA A 28 -8.53 10.90 5.86
C ALA A 28 -9.43 10.25 6.93
N HIS A 29 -9.56 8.92 6.90
CA HIS A 29 -10.45 8.17 7.78
C HIS A 29 -9.72 7.32 8.84
N ASN A 30 -8.40 7.48 8.99
CA ASN A 30 -7.57 6.68 9.90
C ASN A 30 -7.74 5.15 9.71
N HIS A 31 -7.76 4.70 8.46
CA HIS A 31 -7.81 3.28 8.13
C HIS A 31 -6.42 2.69 7.91
N ILE A 32 -6.35 1.36 8.07
CA ILE A 32 -5.17 0.56 7.74
C ILE A 32 -5.33 0.03 6.31
N VAL A 33 -4.34 0.27 5.45
CA VAL A 33 -4.32 -0.29 4.10
C VAL A 33 -3.74 -1.70 4.14
N VAL A 34 -4.51 -2.67 3.65
CA VAL A 34 -4.06 -4.07 3.52
C VAL A 34 -3.68 -4.33 2.06
N THR A 35 -2.48 -4.83 1.81
CA THR A 35 -2.00 -5.11 0.44
C THR A 35 -1.21 -6.42 0.35
N HIS A 36 -1.12 -6.98 -0.86
CA HIS A 36 -0.22 -8.09 -1.19
C HIS A 36 1.14 -7.61 -1.70
N GLU A 37 1.32 -6.31 -1.94
CA GLU A 37 2.60 -5.77 -2.38
C GLU A 37 3.62 -5.77 -1.23
N LEU A 38 4.88 -6.06 -1.56
CA LEU A 38 6.01 -5.88 -0.65
C LEU A 38 6.69 -4.55 -0.96
N SER A 39 7.02 -3.80 0.10
CA SER A 39 7.79 -2.55 0.06
C SER A 39 9.07 -2.73 -0.77
N GLU A 40 9.34 -1.78 -1.66
CA GLU A 40 10.55 -1.79 -2.47
C GLU A 40 11.04 -0.35 -2.68
N PRO A 41 11.50 0.31 -1.61
CA PRO A 41 11.73 1.76 -1.60
C PRO A 41 12.88 2.18 -2.53
N GLN A 42 13.75 1.24 -2.90
CA GLN A 42 14.84 1.47 -3.85
C GLN A 42 14.37 1.44 -5.32
N ASN A 43 13.16 0.94 -5.60
CA ASN A 43 12.62 0.90 -6.95
C ASN A 43 12.09 2.28 -7.36
N ARG A 44 12.77 2.90 -8.33
CA ARG A 44 12.41 4.22 -8.84
C ARG A 44 11.46 4.20 -10.05
N ARG A 45 11.05 3.01 -10.51
CA ARG A 45 10.21 2.83 -11.71
C ARG A 45 8.72 2.73 -11.39
N LYS A 46 8.36 2.20 -10.21
CA LYS A 46 6.98 2.06 -9.76
C LYS A 46 6.91 2.44 -8.29
N ILE A 47 5.92 3.24 -7.92
CA ILE A 47 5.57 3.51 -6.52
C ILE A 47 4.68 2.34 -6.06
N LYS A 48 5.11 1.62 -5.02
CA LYS A 48 4.30 0.56 -4.41
C LYS A 48 3.46 1.10 -3.27
N ILE A 49 2.33 0.44 -2.98
CA ILE A 49 1.38 0.84 -1.93
C ILE A 49 2.07 0.97 -0.56
N PRO A 50 2.88 0.01 -0.08
CA PRO A 50 3.52 0.13 1.23
C PRO A 50 4.44 1.35 1.34
N ASP A 51 5.16 1.67 0.26
CA ASP A 51 6.11 2.81 0.23
C ASP A 51 5.36 4.14 0.23
N ALA A 52 4.27 4.23 -0.55
CA ALA A 52 3.40 5.39 -0.55
C ALA A 52 2.70 5.60 0.80
N CYS A 53 2.16 4.54 1.40
CA CYS A 53 1.56 4.58 2.73
C CYS A 53 2.56 5.07 3.79
N ALA A 54 3.78 4.53 3.79
CA ALA A 54 4.82 4.94 4.73
C ALA A 54 5.18 6.44 4.58
N GLN A 55 5.23 6.94 3.34
CA GLN A 55 5.54 8.35 3.08
C GLN A 55 4.38 9.30 3.44
N MET A 56 3.14 8.80 3.36
CA MET A 56 1.92 9.52 3.74
C MET A 56 1.53 9.37 5.23
N GLY A 57 2.30 8.61 6.02
CA GLY A 57 1.97 8.33 7.42
C GLY A 57 0.74 7.43 7.61
N VAL A 58 0.34 6.68 6.57
CA VAL A 58 -0.79 5.75 6.61
C VAL A 58 -0.31 4.38 7.08
N GLN A 59 -1.02 3.78 8.03
CA GLN A 59 -0.72 2.42 8.45
C GLN A 59 -0.98 1.42 7.32
N CYS A 60 -0.02 0.53 7.09
CA CYS A 60 -0.11 -0.48 6.05
C CYS A 60 0.40 -1.82 6.58
N THR A 61 -0.29 -2.91 6.22
CA THR A 61 0.05 -4.28 6.62
C THR A 61 -0.17 -5.22 5.43
N ASN A 62 0.39 -6.43 5.52
CA ASN A 62 0.12 -7.47 4.52
C ASN A 62 -1.12 -8.29 4.87
N LEU A 63 -1.78 -8.86 3.86
CA LEU A 63 -2.99 -9.66 4.08
C LEU A 63 -2.77 -10.83 5.05
N PHE A 64 -1.61 -11.50 4.99
CA PHE A 64 -1.37 -12.65 5.85
C PHE A 64 -1.20 -12.29 7.33
N GLU A 65 -0.72 -11.09 7.64
CA GLU A 65 -0.71 -10.57 9.02
C GLU A 65 -2.13 -10.38 9.53
N VAL A 66 -3.01 -9.76 8.73
CA VAL A 66 -4.43 -9.58 9.09
C VAL A 66 -5.14 -10.92 9.27
N LEU A 67 -4.94 -11.87 8.35
CA LEU A 67 -5.55 -13.19 8.45
C LEU A 67 -5.12 -13.92 9.73
N ARG A 68 -3.85 -13.76 10.14
CA ARG A 68 -3.33 -14.34 11.39
C ARG A 68 -3.86 -13.61 12.63
N SER A 69 -3.91 -12.28 12.63
CA SER A 69 -4.41 -11.50 13.78
C SER A 69 -5.89 -11.78 14.06
N GLU A 70 -6.68 -11.91 12.99
CA GLU A 70 -8.12 -12.17 13.05
C GLU A 70 -8.46 -13.66 13.21
N ASN A 71 -7.46 -14.54 13.35
CA ASN A 71 -7.64 -15.99 13.49
C ASN A 71 -8.52 -16.60 12.38
N VAL A 72 -8.36 -16.10 11.14
CA VAL A 72 -9.15 -16.56 10.01
C VAL A 72 -8.85 -18.03 9.71
N ARG A 73 -9.90 -18.82 9.50
CA ARG A 73 -9.80 -20.24 9.15
C ARG A 73 -10.31 -20.47 7.75
N LEU A 74 -9.50 -21.17 6.95
CA LEU A 74 -9.94 -21.71 5.66
C LEU A 74 -10.72 -23.00 5.92
N ILE A 75 -12.01 -22.99 5.67
CA ILE A 75 -12.87 -24.19 5.73
C ILE A 75 -12.99 -24.72 4.31
N LEU A 76 -12.45 -25.92 4.07
CA LEU A 76 -12.65 -26.63 2.81
C LEU A 76 -13.93 -27.45 2.93
N GLN A 77 -14.88 -27.20 2.04
CA GLN A 77 -16.07 -28.03 1.92
C GLN A 77 -15.75 -29.27 1.06
N PRO A 78 -16.42 -30.41 1.30
CA PRO A 78 -16.23 -31.64 0.53
C PRO A 78 -16.50 -31.46 -0.98
#